data_AF-A0A0F2PZM4-F1
#
_entry.id   AF-A0A0F2PZM4-F1
#
_cell.length_a   1.000
_cell.length_b   1.000
_cell.length_c   1.000
_cell.angle_alpha   90.00
_cell.angle_beta   90.00
_cell.angle_gamma   90.00
#
_symmetry.space_group_name_H-M   'P 1'
#
loop_
_entity.id
_entity.type
_entity.pdbx_description
1 polymer ?
#
loop_
_entity_poly.entity_id
_entity_poly.type
_entity_poly.pdbx_seq_one_letter_code
_entity_poly.pdbx_strand_id
1 'polypeptide(L)' 'MGENIRDRIDRIGLKINFLAQMVGKSPSYVSKLISGDIVNYDSMEKLKTVVSKYEEELKKSGL' A
#
# COMPACT_ATOMS: atom_id res chain seq x y z
N MET A 1 -11.91 7.31 12.96
CA MET A 1 -11.10 7.96 11.91
C MET A 1 -10.20 6.90 11.32
N GLY A 2 -10.43 6.50 10.07
CA GLY A 2 -9.65 5.43 9.44
C GLY A 2 -8.23 5.91 9.15
N GLU A 3 -7.23 5.16 9.60
CA GLU A 3 -5.82 5.45 9.30
C GLU A 3 -5.64 5.50 7.77
N ASN A 4 -5.03 6.58 7.28
CA ASN A 4 -4.83 6.76 5.85
C ASN A 4 -3.83 5.70 5.37
N ILE A 5 -4.09 5.05 4.22
CA ILE A 5 -3.19 3.99 3.75
C ILE A 5 -1.77 4.50 3.51
N ARG A 6 -1.64 5.80 3.22
CA ARG A 6 -0.37 6.48 3.12
C ARG A 6 0.44 6.40 4.43
N ASP A 7 -0.18 6.70 5.57
CA ASP A 7 0.47 6.63 6.88
C ASP A 7 0.89 5.20 7.23
N ARG A 8 0.06 4.21 6.87
CA ARG A 8 0.41 2.78 7.04
C ARG A 8 1.64 2.41 6.24
N ILE A 9 1.69 2.79 4.97
CA ILE A 9 2.81 2.52 4.06
C ILE A 9 4.10 3.16 4.58
N ASP A 10 4.02 4.40 5.06
CA ASP A 10 5.15 5.15 5.61
C ASP A 10 5.68 4.49 6.89
N ARG A 11 4.79 4.12 7.82
CA ARG A 11 5.14 3.45 9.09
C ARG A 11 5.91 2.14 8.88
N ILE A 12 5.50 1.34 7.89
CA ILE A 12 6.14 0.04 7.59
C ILE A 12 7.30 0.15 6.59
N GLY A 13 7.63 1.36 6.12
CA GLY A 13 8.75 1.60 5.21
C GLY A 13 8.58 1.00 3.80
N LEU A 14 7.34 0.76 3.35
CA LEU A 14 7.09 0.16 2.04
C LEU A 14 7.34 1.17 0.92
N LYS A 15 8.19 0.77 -0.05
CA LYS A 15 8.46 1.60 -1.23
C LYS A 15 7.29 1.52 -2.22
N ILE A 16 6.90 2.67 -2.79
CA ILE A 16 5.88 2.76 -3.85
C ILE A 16 6.20 1.82 -5.02
N ASN A 17 7.47 1.68 -5.41
CA ASN A 17 7.88 0.77 -6.49
C ASN A 17 7.55 -0.70 -6.18
N PHE A 18 7.70 -1.12 -4.93
CA PHE A 18 7.36 -2.47 -4.51
C PHE A 18 5.84 -2.69 -4.56
N LEU A 19 5.07 -1.74 -4.02
CA LEU A 19 3.61 -1.78 -4.10
C LEU A 19 3.12 -1.81 -5.55
N ALA A 20 3.75 -1.04 -6.43
CA ALA A 20 3.47 -1.01 -7.86
C ALA A 20 3.68 -2.38 -8.53
N GLN A 21 4.79 -3.05 -8.23
CA GLN A 21 5.04 -4.41 -8.72
C GLN A 21 3.99 -5.41 -8.20
N MET A 22 3.65 -5.34 -6.91
CA MET A 22 2.67 -6.25 -6.29
C MET A 22 1.25 -6.05 -6.80
N VAL A 23 0.86 -4.81 -7.12
CA VAL A 23 -0.47 -4.47 -7.66
C VAL A 23 -0.50 -4.60 -9.20
N GLY A 24 0.65 -4.79 -9.85
CA GLY A 24 0.76 -4.88 -11.31
C GLY A 24 0.43 -3.56 -12.01
N LYS A 25 0.79 -2.43 -11.40
CA LYS A 25 0.54 -1.07 -11.91
C LYS A 25 1.81 -0.26 -11.90
N SER A 26 1.82 0.86 -12.61
CA SER A 26 2.95 1.79 -12.58
C SER A 26 3.06 2.50 -11.22
N PRO A 27 4.28 2.85 -10.76
CA PRO A 27 4.50 3.60 -9.52
C PRO A 27 3.69 4.89 -9.44
N SER A 28 3.59 5.63 -10.55
CA SER A 28 2.79 6.86 -10.63
C SER A 28 1.29 6.61 -10.45
N TYR A 29 0.79 5.46 -10.92
CA TYR A 29 -0.61 5.08 -10.73
C TYR A 29 -0.90 4.80 -9.24
N VAL A 30 -0.01 4.02 -8.60
CA VAL A 30 -0.13 3.71 -7.17
C VAL A 30 0.00 4.96 -6.30
N SER A 31 0.92 5.87 -6.64
CA SER A 31 1.07 7.15 -5.93
C SER A 31 -0.20 8.01 -6.00
N LYS A 32 -0.83 8.10 -7.17
CA LYS A 32 -2.12 8.79 -7.36
C LYS A 32 -3.27 8.09 -6.63
N LEU A 33 -3.28 6.76 -6.63
CA LEU A 33 -4.28 5.96 -5.91
C LEU A 33 -4.18 6.18 -4.39
N ILE A 34 -2.97 6.19 -3.83
CA ILE A 34 -2.71 6.46 -2.41
C ILE A 34 -3.08 7.89 -2.03
N SER A 35 -2.80 8.85 -2.92
CA SER A 35 -3.09 10.27 -2.70
C SER A 35 -4.56 10.62 -2.90
N GLY A 36 -5.37 9.69 -3.43
CA GLY A 36 -6.80 9.90 -3.68
C GLY A 36 -7.11 10.62 -5.00
N ASP A 37 -6.09 10.96 -5.80
CA ASP A 37 -6.26 11.55 -7.14
C ASP A 37 -6.98 10.61 -8.12
N ILE A 38 -6.89 9.30 -7.88
CA ILE A 38 -7.61 8.28 -8.65
C ILE A 38 -8.42 7.43 -7.68
N VAL A 39 -9.71 7.30 -7.95
CA VAL A 39 -10.60 6.40 -7.21
C VAL A 39 -10.76 5.11 -8.00
N ASN A 40 -10.08 4.05 -7.56
CA ASN A 40 -10.25 2.71 -8.10
C ASN A 40 -10.34 1.70 -6.94
N TYR A 41 -11.55 1.22 -6.66
CA TYR A 41 -11.82 0.36 -5.52
C TYR A 41 -11.05 -0.97 -5.58
N ASP A 42 -11.02 -1.64 -6.73
CA ASP A 42 -10.29 -2.91 -6.92
C ASP A 42 -8.78 -2.76 -6.64
N SER A 43 -8.18 -1.72 -7.22
CA SER A 43 -6.75 -1.44 -7.02
C SER A 43 -6.45 -1.04 -5.58
N MET A 44 -7.34 -0.29 -4.94
CA MET A 44 -7.20 0.12 -3.55
C MET A 44 -7.33 -1.07 -2.58
N GLU A 45 -8.22 -2.02 -2.87
CA GLU A 45 -8.37 -3.24 -2.09
C GLU A 45 -7.14 -4.15 -2.22
N LYS A 46 -6.60 -4.30 -3.43
CA LYS A 46 -5.32 -5.00 -3.67
C LYS A 46 -4.17 -4.34 -2.91
N LEU A 47 -4.07 -3.02 -2.98
CA LEU A 47 -3.05 -2.26 -2.25
C LEU A 47 -3.17 -2.50 -0.73
N LYS A 48 -4.38 -2.40 -0.16
CA LYS A 48 -4.64 -2.68 1.26
C LYS A 48 -4.24 -4.10 1.64
N THR A 49 -4.54 -5.08 0.80
CA THR A 49 -4.18 -6.49 1.03
C THR A 49 -2.67 -6.68 1.07
N VAL A 50 -1.93 -6.08 0.13
CA VAL A 50 -0.45 -6.15 0.10
C VAL A 50 0.15 -5.50 1.34
N VAL A 51 -0.33 -4.30 1.70
CA VAL A 51 0.12 -3.56 2.88
C VAL A 51 -0.13 -4.36 4.16
N SER A 52 -1.34 -4.90 4.35
CA SER A 52 -1.67 -5.72 5.52
C SER A 52 -0.83 -6.99 5.61
N LYS A 53 -0.64 -7.71 4.49
CA LYS A 53 0.23 -8.90 4.48
C LYS A 53 1.66 -8.58 4.89
N TYR A 54 2.22 -7.50 4.35
CA TYR A 54 3.59 -7.09 4.70
C TYR A 54 3.70 -6.68 6.17
N GLU A 55 2.71 -5.96 6.69
CA GLU A 55 2.63 -5.60 8.11
C GLU A 55 2.56 -6.84 9.02
N GLU A 56 1.77 -7.85 8.66
CA GLU A 56 1.70 -9.12 9.39
C GLU A 56 3.04 -9.87 9.37
N GLU A 57 3.73 -9.90 8.24
CA GLU A 57 5.04 -10.55 8.12
C GLU A 57 6.11 -9.82 8.94
N LEU A 58 6.07 -8.49 9.01
CA LEU A 58 6.93 -7.71 9.90
C LEU A 58 6.66 -8.04 11.37
N LYS A 59 5.38 -8.09 11.78
CA LYS A 59 4.96 -8.44 13.14
C LYS A 59 5.39 -9.85 13.54
N LYS A 60 5.27 -10.83 12.64
CA LYS A 60 5.74 -12.21 12.88
C LYS A 60 7.26 -12.30 12.95
N SER A 61 7.95 -11.43 12.22
CA SER A 61 9.42 -11.40 12.19
C SER A 61 10.04 -10.69 13.40
N GLY A 62 9.23 -10.14 14.32
CA GLY A 62 9.69 -9.62 15.61
C GLY A 62 10.46 -8.30 15.55
N LEU A 63 10.23 -7.49 14.51
CA LEU A 63 10.66 -6.09 14.44
C LEU A 63 9.66 -5.16 15.16
#